data_AF-A0A0Q5NNN6-F1
#
_entry.id   AF-A0A0Q5NNN6-F1
#
_cell.length_a   1.000
_cell.length_b   1.000
_cell.length_c   1.000
_cell.angle_alpha   90.00
_cell.angle_beta   90.00
_cell.angle_gamma   90.00
#
_symmetry.space_group_name_H-M   'P 1'
#
loop_
_entity.id
_entity.type
_entity.pdbx_description
1 polymer ?
#
loop_
_entity_poly.entity_id
_entity_poly.type
_entity_poly.pdbx_seq_one_letter_code
_entity_poly.pdbx_strand_id
1 'polypeptide(L)'
;MSLVDVDTIDYVGVNILFKRVFVGIFDDLDWDDEATHFSLLTKKIDRYTQYVRSGQLLAAYPGVRGYPVIIEYVAMRPMTRAAEAFWKTRETIIRSVGFDVRCRTVDVRHATASDAMVEHMTNGQSNVLADTRLESVADVLDLTPPATVGTKHTNEIVRVDHHPVLVMRKKISSGR
;
A
#
# COMPACT_ATOMS: atom_id res chain seq x y z
N MET A 1 -14.36 5.75 -0.62
CA MET A 1 -14.46 4.46 0.07
C MET A 1 -13.62 4.61 1.30
N SER A 2 -14.28 4.97 2.40
CA SER A 2 -13.67 5.34 3.67
C SER A 2 -14.07 4.29 4.73
N LEU A 3 -13.37 4.27 5.86
CA LEU A 3 -13.68 3.40 6.99
C LEU A 3 -15.13 3.55 7.50
N VAL A 4 -15.76 4.70 7.26
CA VAL A 4 -17.17 4.97 7.62
C VAL A 4 -18.18 4.15 6.79
N ASP A 5 -17.83 3.75 5.57
CA ASP A 5 -18.69 2.99 4.65
C ASP A 5 -18.70 1.49 5.01
N VAL A 6 -19.15 1.14 6.23
CA VAL A 6 -18.94 -0.18 6.84
C VAL A 6 -19.52 -1.36 6.05
N ASP A 7 -20.59 -1.15 5.27
CA ASP A 7 -21.26 -2.22 4.52
C ASP A 7 -20.63 -2.52 3.16
N THR A 8 -19.69 -1.69 2.73
CA THR A 8 -19.06 -1.74 1.40
C THR A 8 -17.70 -2.43 1.46
N ILE A 9 -17.43 -3.28 0.47
CA ILE A 9 -16.09 -3.84 0.24
C ILE A 9 -15.30 -2.84 -0.62
N ASP A 10 -14.23 -2.28 -0.07
CA ASP A 10 -13.45 -1.23 -0.72
C ASP A 10 -12.73 -1.76 -1.97
N TYR A 11 -12.00 -2.88 -1.86
CA TYR A 11 -11.45 -3.55 -3.04
C TYR A 11 -11.17 -5.05 -2.85
N VAL A 12 -11.08 -5.73 -3.99
CA VAL A 12 -10.57 -7.09 -4.12
C VAL A 12 -9.43 -7.09 -5.14
N GLY A 13 -8.23 -7.44 -4.68
CA GLY A 13 -7.03 -7.60 -5.52
C GLY A 13 -6.71 -9.08 -5.72
N VAL A 14 -6.38 -9.48 -6.94
CA VAL A 14 -5.97 -10.86 -7.24
C VAL A 14 -4.53 -10.86 -7.74
N ASN A 15 -3.66 -11.55 -7.02
CA ASN A 15 -2.31 -11.83 -7.47
C ASN A 15 -2.26 -13.25 -8.04
N ILE A 16 -2.28 -13.34 -9.37
CA ILE A 16 -2.28 -14.62 -10.09
C ILE A 16 -0.94 -15.36 -10.00
N LEU A 17 0.17 -14.64 -9.86
CA LEU A 17 1.52 -15.24 -9.83
C LEU A 17 1.73 -16.02 -8.54
N PHE A 18 1.35 -15.43 -7.41
CA PHE A 18 1.47 -16.07 -6.09
C PHE A 18 0.17 -16.75 -5.64
N LYS A 19 -0.86 -16.78 -6.50
CA LYS A 19 -2.19 -17.33 -6.23
C LYS A 19 -2.80 -16.81 -4.93
N ARG A 20 -2.83 -15.49 -4.74
CA ARG A 20 -3.33 -14.83 -3.53
C ARG A 20 -4.48 -13.87 -3.86
N VAL A 21 -5.44 -13.76 -2.95
CA VAL A 21 -6.51 -12.76 -3.01
C VAL A 21 -6.37 -11.81 -1.83
N PHE A 22 -6.41 -10.51 -2.10
CA PHE A 22 -6.42 -9.45 -1.11
C PHE A 22 -7.83 -8.88 -1.06
N VAL A 23 -8.44 -8.81 0.12
CA VAL A 23 -9.67 -8.06 0.35
C VAL A 23 -9.30 -6.93 1.29
N GLY A 24 -9.28 -5.70 0.78
CA GLY A 24 -8.61 -4.62 1.47
C GLY A 24 -9.54 -3.57 2.06
N ILE A 25 -9.18 -3.11 3.26
CA ILE A 25 -9.84 -2.07 4.04
C ILE A 25 -8.98 -0.82 3.92
N PHE A 26 -9.54 0.23 3.33
CA PHE A 26 -8.94 1.55 3.33
C PHE A 26 -9.45 2.37 4.51
N ASP A 27 -8.51 2.99 5.19
CA ASP A 27 -8.76 3.84 6.33
C ASP A 27 -8.01 5.16 6.19
N ASP A 28 -8.80 6.19 5.95
CA ASP A 28 -8.42 7.58 5.76
C ASP A 28 -8.70 8.45 6.98
N LEU A 29 -9.29 7.88 8.05
CA LEU A 29 -9.62 8.64 9.24
C LEU A 29 -8.37 8.92 10.07
N ASP A 30 -8.39 10.06 10.77
CA ASP A 30 -7.47 10.30 11.87
C ASP A 30 -7.85 9.46 13.10
N TRP A 31 -6.98 9.49 14.09
CA TRP A 31 -7.10 8.72 15.33
C TRP A 31 -7.55 9.60 16.51
N ASP A 32 -8.18 10.75 16.24
CA ASP A 32 -8.56 11.70 17.29
C ASP A 32 -9.67 11.15 18.19
N ASP A 33 -10.64 10.44 17.61
CA ASP A 33 -11.65 9.64 18.34
C ASP A 33 -11.40 8.14 18.15
N GLU A 34 -10.44 7.61 18.91
CA GLU A 34 -10.07 6.19 18.88
C GLU A 34 -11.26 5.27 19.20
N ALA A 35 -12.17 5.66 20.08
CA ALA A 35 -13.29 4.81 20.49
C ALA A 35 -14.26 4.58 19.33
N THR A 36 -14.63 5.65 18.63
CA THR A 36 -15.45 5.55 17.41
C THR A 36 -14.68 4.81 16.32
N HIS A 37 -13.40 5.11 16.14
CA HIS A 37 -12.56 4.47 15.14
C HIS A 37 -12.50 2.94 15.36
N PHE A 38 -12.26 2.47 16.59
CA PHE A 38 -12.24 1.05 16.93
C PHE A 38 -13.59 0.37 16.67
N SER A 39 -14.71 1.06 16.91
CA SER A 39 -16.05 0.56 16.59
C SER A 39 -16.24 0.36 15.09
N LEU A 40 -15.85 1.36 14.28
CA LEU A 40 -15.96 1.30 12.82
C LEU A 40 -15.07 0.19 12.24
N LEU A 41 -13.82 0.11 12.67
CA LEU A 41 -12.89 -0.91 12.20
C LEU A 41 -13.33 -2.33 12.58
N THR A 42 -13.93 -2.51 13.78
CA THR A 42 -14.54 -3.79 14.15
C THR A 42 -15.66 -4.18 13.20
N LYS A 43 -16.60 -3.27 12.93
CA LYS A 43 -17.72 -3.52 11.99
C LYS A 43 -17.22 -3.85 10.59
N LYS A 44 -16.17 -3.15 10.12
CA LYS A 44 -15.61 -3.36 8.78
C LYS A 44 -14.90 -4.71 8.66
N ILE A 45 -14.14 -5.11 9.68
CA ILE A 45 -13.53 -6.45 9.74
C ILE A 45 -14.60 -7.54 9.73
N ASP A 46 -15.67 -7.39 10.52
CA ASP A 46 -16.77 -8.36 10.57
C ASP A 46 -17.45 -8.49 9.22
N ARG A 47 -17.73 -7.36 8.55
CA ARG A 47 -18.30 -7.34 7.21
C ARG A 47 -17.43 -8.08 6.19
N TYR A 48 -16.13 -7.83 6.22
CA TYR A 48 -15.17 -8.45 5.29
C TYR A 48 -15.03 -9.95 5.53
N THR A 49 -14.95 -10.34 6.79
CA THR A 49 -14.92 -11.74 7.21
C THR A 49 -16.20 -12.46 6.74
N GLN A 50 -17.37 -11.83 6.91
CA GLN A 50 -18.65 -12.37 6.44
C GLN A 50 -18.72 -12.46 4.92
N TYR A 51 -18.26 -11.44 4.19
CA TYR A 51 -18.20 -11.45 2.72
C TYR A 51 -17.42 -12.63 2.17
N VAL A 52 -16.27 -12.97 2.78
CA VAL A 52 -15.48 -14.13 2.39
C VAL A 52 -16.16 -15.44 2.82
N ARG A 53 -16.60 -15.55 4.07
CA ARG A 53 -17.19 -16.79 4.62
C ARG A 53 -18.52 -17.16 3.98
N SER A 54 -19.32 -16.18 3.58
CA SER A 54 -20.59 -16.40 2.87
C SER A 54 -20.41 -16.87 1.42
N GLY A 55 -19.17 -16.91 0.92
CA GLY A 55 -18.86 -17.29 -0.45
C GLY A 55 -19.13 -16.19 -1.48
N GLN A 56 -19.52 -14.97 -1.06
CA GLN A 56 -19.75 -13.85 -1.97
C GLN A 56 -18.49 -13.51 -2.78
N LEU A 57 -17.31 -13.62 -2.17
CA LEU A 57 -16.03 -13.50 -2.89
C LEU A 57 -15.93 -14.52 -4.04
N LEU A 58 -16.21 -15.79 -3.78
CA LEU A 58 -16.10 -16.85 -4.79
C LEU A 58 -17.20 -16.76 -5.86
N ALA A 59 -18.38 -16.29 -5.50
CA ALA A 59 -19.46 -16.04 -6.46
C ALA A 59 -19.07 -14.92 -7.44
N ALA A 60 -18.45 -13.85 -6.95
CA ALA A 60 -17.98 -12.74 -7.76
C ALA A 60 -16.69 -13.06 -8.54
N TYR A 61 -15.80 -13.89 -7.98
CA TYR A 61 -14.49 -14.21 -8.53
C TYR A 61 -14.25 -15.73 -8.52
N PRO A 62 -14.93 -16.53 -9.36
CA PRO A 62 -14.84 -18.00 -9.30
C PRO A 62 -13.44 -18.55 -9.59
N GLY A 63 -12.64 -17.84 -10.38
CA GLY A 63 -11.27 -18.24 -10.76
C GLY A 63 -10.25 -18.19 -9.62
N VAL A 64 -10.58 -17.62 -8.47
CA VAL A 64 -9.67 -17.56 -7.30
C VAL A 64 -9.92 -18.69 -6.29
N ARG A 65 -10.75 -19.67 -6.66
CA ARG A 65 -11.03 -20.82 -5.79
C ARG A 65 -9.73 -21.50 -5.36
N GLY A 66 -9.59 -21.71 -4.06
CA GLY A 66 -8.41 -22.32 -3.45
C GLY A 66 -7.23 -21.37 -3.24
N TYR A 67 -7.33 -20.09 -3.61
CA TYR A 67 -6.29 -19.11 -3.31
C TYR A 67 -6.42 -18.69 -1.85
N PRO A 68 -5.31 -18.55 -1.09
CA PRO A 68 -5.35 -17.94 0.23
C PRO A 68 -5.93 -16.53 0.16
N VAL A 69 -6.79 -16.21 1.13
CA VAL A 69 -7.39 -14.88 1.28
C VAL A 69 -6.64 -14.12 2.36
N ILE A 70 -6.19 -12.91 2.00
CA ILE A 70 -5.50 -11.98 2.87
C ILE A 70 -6.43 -10.80 3.12
N ILE A 71 -6.77 -10.54 4.38
CA ILE A 71 -7.40 -9.28 4.79
C ILE A 71 -6.29 -8.23 4.88
N GLU A 72 -6.37 -7.21 4.02
CA GLU A 72 -5.35 -6.17 3.92
C GLU A 72 -5.87 -4.86 4.52
N TYR A 73 -5.29 -4.40 5.61
CA TYR A 73 -5.62 -3.11 6.20
C TYR A 73 -4.60 -2.06 5.77
N VAL A 74 -5.10 -0.92 5.28
CA VAL A 74 -4.29 0.19 4.78
C VAL A 74 -4.65 1.46 5.57
N ALA A 75 -3.82 1.79 6.56
CA ALA A 75 -3.93 3.02 7.34
C ALA A 75 -3.20 4.16 6.61
N MET A 76 -3.94 5.21 6.22
CA MET A 76 -3.37 6.40 5.57
C MET A 76 -2.86 7.44 6.57
N ARG A 77 -3.18 7.28 7.86
CA ARG A 77 -2.71 8.11 8.96
C ARG A 77 -1.90 7.26 9.94
N PRO A 78 -0.83 7.79 10.55
CA PRO A 78 -0.06 7.05 11.56
C PRO A 78 -0.94 6.59 12.72
N MET A 79 -0.87 5.30 13.05
CA MET A 79 -1.59 4.75 14.19
C MET A 79 -1.01 5.28 15.50
N THR A 80 -1.89 5.55 16.47
CA THR A 80 -1.48 5.72 17.86
C THR A 80 -1.04 4.38 18.47
N ARG A 81 -0.39 4.42 19.62
CA ARG A 81 -0.01 3.19 20.35
C ARG A 81 -1.23 2.33 20.71
N ALA A 82 -2.35 2.96 21.07
CA ALA A 82 -3.59 2.24 21.38
C ALA A 82 -4.18 1.58 20.12
N ALA A 83 -4.15 2.28 18.98
CA ALA A 83 -4.57 1.74 17.70
C ALA A 83 -3.73 0.55 17.25
N GLU A 84 -2.41 0.60 17.41
CA GLU A 84 -1.53 -0.54 17.11
C GLU A 84 -1.85 -1.76 17.97
N ALA A 85 -2.03 -1.57 19.29
CA ALA A 85 -2.39 -2.64 20.21
C ALA A 85 -3.78 -3.24 19.89
N PHE A 86 -4.74 -2.38 19.57
CA PHE A 86 -6.06 -2.79 19.11
C PHE A 86 -5.96 -3.62 17.83
N TRP A 87 -5.25 -3.12 16.82
CA TRP A 87 -5.08 -3.81 15.55
C TRP A 87 -4.41 -5.18 15.73
N LYS A 88 -3.38 -5.30 16.59
CA LYS A 88 -2.74 -6.59 16.89
C LYS A 88 -3.71 -7.62 17.47
N THR A 89 -4.66 -7.18 18.28
CA THR A 89 -5.73 -8.04 18.79
C THR A 89 -6.63 -8.51 17.65
N ARG A 90 -6.97 -7.62 16.71
CA ARG A 90 -7.78 -7.97 15.52
C ARG A 90 -7.06 -8.90 14.56
N GLU A 91 -5.76 -8.70 14.34
CA GLU A 91 -4.97 -9.62 13.52
C GLU A 91 -5.04 -11.05 14.07
N THR A 92 -4.96 -11.21 15.39
CA THR A 92 -5.06 -12.53 16.05
C THR A 92 -6.41 -13.18 15.79
N ILE A 93 -7.49 -12.42 15.93
CA ILE A 93 -8.86 -12.89 15.70
C ILE A 93 -9.04 -13.30 14.23
N ILE A 94 -8.61 -12.47 13.29
CA ILE A 94 -8.74 -12.76 11.85
C ILE A 94 -7.94 -14.02 11.47
N ARG A 95 -6.74 -14.20 12.03
CA ARG A 95 -5.95 -15.42 11.82
C ARG A 95 -6.60 -16.66 12.43
N SER A 96 -7.21 -16.53 13.60
CA SER A 96 -7.90 -17.65 14.27
C SER A 96 -9.08 -18.20 13.47
N VAL A 97 -9.69 -17.39 12.61
CA VAL A 97 -10.79 -17.81 11.72
C VAL A 97 -10.31 -18.27 10.33
N GLY A 98 -9.00 -18.38 10.12
CA GLY A 98 -8.40 -18.99 8.93
C GLY A 98 -8.00 -18.02 7.81
N PHE A 99 -7.91 -16.71 8.08
CA PHE A 99 -7.46 -15.73 7.11
C PHE A 99 -6.06 -15.19 7.44
N ASP A 100 -5.26 -14.97 6.40
CA ASP A 100 -4.02 -14.23 6.55
C ASP A 100 -4.31 -12.72 6.69
N VAL A 101 -3.39 -12.00 7.31
CA VAL A 101 -3.53 -10.56 7.54
C VAL A 101 -2.27 -9.83 7.13
N ARG A 102 -2.46 -8.70 6.44
CA ARG A 102 -1.41 -7.73 6.12
C ARG A 102 -1.85 -6.35 6.56
N CYS A 103 -0.95 -5.61 7.20
CA CYS A 103 -1.14 -4.21 7.52
C CYS A 103 -0.12 -3.37 6.75
N ARG A 104 -0.56 -2.23 6.22
CA ARG A 104 0.28 -1.23 5.57
C ARG A 104 -0.06 0.14 6.12
N THR A 105 0.97 0.90 6.46
CA THR A 105 0.85 2.34 6.70
C THR A 105 1.34 3.06 5.46
N VAL A 106 0.54 4.01 4.96
CA VAL A 106 0.96 4.90 3.88
C VAL A 106 1.20 6.26 4.50
N ASP A 107 2.48 6.66 4.60
CA ASP A 107 2.82 8.03 4.97
C ASP A 107 2.65 8.90 3.71
N VAL A 108 1.44 9.43 3.51
CA VAL A 108 1.19 10.45 2.49
C VAL A 108 1.73 11.76 3.04
N ARG A 109 3.07 11.91 3.14
CA ARG A 109 3.65 13.24 3.27
C ARG A 109 3.17 14.03 2.08
N HIS A 110 2.42 15.08 2.33
CA HIS A 110 2.06 16.04 1.29
C HIS A 110 3.36 16.44 0.59
N ALA A 111 3.54 16.02 -0.66
CA ALA A 111 4.69 16.39 -1.50
C ALA A 111 4.64 17.89 -1.91
N THR A 112 4.03 18.74 -1.09
CA THR A 112 3.84 20.17 -1.30
C THR A 112 3.96 20.89 0.03
N ALA A 113 5.17 20.92 0.57
CA ALA A 113 5.63 21.94 1.52
C ALA A 113 7.15 22.10 1.40
N SER A 114 7.64 22.22 0.17
CA SER A 114 8.76 23.13 -0.10
C SER A 114 8.13 24.49 -0.40
N ASP A 115 8.60 25.52 0.29
CA ASP A 115 8.20 26.94 0.17
C ASP A 115 7.00 27.41 1.00
N ALA A 116 7.22 27.59 2.30
CA ALA A 116 6.60 28.67 3.07
C ALA A 116 7.51 29.12 4.22
N MET A 117 8.54 29.88 3.83
CA MET A 117 9.15 31.02 4.51
C MET A 117 9.48 30.90 6.01
N VAL A 118 10.77 30.67 6.26
CA VAL A 118 11.49 31.25 7.40
C VAL A 118 11.60 32.75 7.14
N GLU A 119 10.87 33.58 7.88
CA GLU A 119 11.15 35.01 7.98
C GLU A 119 11.27 35.48 9.43
N HIS A 120 12.30 36.32 9.62
CA HIS A 120 12.67 37.18 10.75
C HIS A 120 13.42 36.57 11.95
N MET A 121 14.57 37.09 12.44
CA MET A 121 15.47 38.19 11.99
C MET A 121 16.76 38.19 12.85
N THR A 122 17.93 38.37 12.21
CA THR A 122 19.18 39.09 12.60
C THR A 122 19.81 38.96 14.01
N ASN A 123 21.10 38.59 14.06
CA ASN A 123 22.31 39.47 14.16
C ASN A 123 23.54 38.54 14.33
N GLY A 124 24.56 38.50 13.49
CA GLY A 124 25.56 39.55 13.29
C GLY A 124 26.86 39.17 13.99
N GLN A 125 27.80 38.51 13.29
CA GLN A 125 29.23 38.86 13.27
C GLN A 125 30.06 37.92 12.38
N SER A 126 30.83 38.57 11.52
CA SER A 126 31.75 38.05 10.53
C SER A 126 33.01 37.45 11.15
N ASN A 127 33.55 36.39 10.56
CA ASN A 127 35.00 36.32 10.41
C ASN A 127 35.38 35.64 9.09
N VAL A 128 36.39 36.22 8.46
CA VAL A 128 36.88 36.00 7.11
C VAL A 128 38.01 34.98 7.18
N LEU A 129 38.03 33.99 6.28
CA LEU A 129 39.30 33.47 5.76
C LEU A 129 39.04 32.85 4.38
N ALA A 130 39.58 33.50 3.36
CA ALA A 130 39.71 32.95 2.02
C ALA A 130 40.90 31.99 1.99
N ASP A 131 40.77 30.85 1.30
CA ASP A 131 41.79 30.49 0.31
C ASP A 131 41.27 29.49 -0.74
N THR A 132 41.21 30.03 -1.96
CA THR A 132 41.52 29.46 -3.29
C THR A 132 41.81 27.95 -3.41
N ARG A 133 41.12 27.26 -4.36
CA ARG A 133 41.69 26.78 -5.64
C ARG A 133 40.88 25.62 -6.28
N LEU A 134 40.43 25.86 -7.50
CA LEU A 134 39.95 24.87 -8.49
C LEU A 134 41.06 23.87 -8.82
N GLU A 135 40.73 22.61 -9.11
CA GLU A 135 41.13 21.93 -10.35
C GLU A 135 40.24 20.69 -10.58
N SER A 136 39.87 20.52 -11.84
CA SER A 136 39.08 19.45 -12.44
C SER A 136 39.99 18.26 -12.77
N VAL A 137 39.46 17.04 -12.79
CA VAL A 137 39.77 16.07 -13.86
C VAL A 137 38.70 14.98 -13.94
N ALA A 138 38.20 14.76 -15.15
CA ALA A 138 37.47 13.59 -15.60
C ALA A 138 38.44 12.52 -16.11
N ASP A 139 38.08 11.24 -16.00
CA ASP A 139 38.39 10.19 -16.99
C ASP A 139 37.61 8.90 -16.63
N VAL A 140 36.68 8.44 -17.50
CA VAL A 140 36.80 7.32 -18.48
C VAL A 140 36.51 5.96 -17.84
N LEU A 141 35.31 5.37 -18.00
CA LEU A 141 34.76 4.52 -19.09
C LEU A 141 35.48 3.17 -19.33
N ASP A 142 34.67 2.20 -19.79
CA ASP A 142 34.97 0.86 -20.35
C ASP A 142 35.08 -0.37 -19.41
N LEU A 143 34.54 -1.56 -19.69
CA LEU A 143 33.67 -2.10 -20.76
C LEU A 143 33.25 -3.57 -20.44
N THR A 144 31.95 -3.88 -20.52
CA THR A 144 31.28 -5.12 -21.08
C THR A 144 31.45 -6.54 -20.45
N PRO A 145 30.36 -7.37 -20.39
CA PRO A 145 30.30 -8.72 -19.78
C PRO A 145 30.40 -9.87 -20.81
N PRO A 146 30.42 -11.17 -20.39
CA PRO A 146 30.27 -12.28 -21.31
C PRO A 146 28.84 -12.86 -21.35
N ALA A 147 28.48 -13.33 -22.54
CA ALA A 147 27.22 -14.00 -22.89
C ALA A 147 27.34 -15.53 -22.88
N THR A 148 26.22 -16.23 -22.69
CA THR A 148 26.00 -17.60 -23.21
C THR A 148 24.55 -17.83 -23.62
N VAL A 149 24.39 -18.65 -24.66
CA VAL A 149 23.22 -18.85 -25.54
C VAL A 149 22.44 -20.12 -25.15
N GLY A 150 21.11 -20.14 -25.37
CA GLY A 150 20.32 -21.37 -25.34
C GLY A 150 18.84 -21.24 -25.73
N THR A 151 18.55 -21.52 -27.01
CA THR A 151 17.30 -22.07 -27.61
C THR A 151 15.95 -21.32 -27.53
N LYS A 152 15.41 -21.05 -28.72
CA LYS A 152 14.11 -20.42 -29.04
C LYS A 152 12.91 -21.35 -28.74
N HIS A 153 11.91 -20.81 -28.04
CA HIS A 153 10.49 -21.00 -28.33
C HIS A 153 9.83 -19.62 -28.21
N THR A 154 9.38 -19.10 -29.35
CA THR A 154 8.84 -17.76 -29.50
C THR A 154 7.42 -17.72 -28.96
N ASN A 155 7.22 -17.09 -27.80
CA ASN A 155 6.01 -16.34 -27.49
C ASN A 155 6.46 -14.92 -27.21
N GLU A 156 5.96 -13.99 -28.01
CA GLU A 156 6.34 -12.59 -28.02
C GLU A 156 5.88 -11.92 -26.72
N ILE A 157 6.81 -11.82 -25.76
CA ILE A 157 6.65 -11.03 -24.54
C ILE A 157 7.20 -9.65 -24.88
N VAL A 158 6.31 -8.69 -25.10
CA VAL A 158 6.67 -7.28 -25.04
C VAL A 158 6.97 -6.95 -23.58
N ARG A 159 8.27 -6.91 -23.25
CA ARG A 159 8.78 -6.37 -21.99
C ARG A 159 8.75 -4.85 -22.07
N VAL A 160 7.87 -4.23 -21.30
CA VAL A 160 8.03 -2.85 -20.85
C VAL A 160 8.15 -2.91 -19.34
N ASP A 161 9.36 -2.66 -18.86
CA ASP A 161 9.76 -2.15 -17.55
C ASP A 161 8.85 -2.46 -16.35
N HIS A 162 9.29 -3.47 -15.59
CA HIS A 162 9.23 -3.61 -14.12
C HIS A 162 8.18 -2.83 -13.31
N HIS A 163 6.88 -2.92 -13.63
CA HIS A 163 5.82 -2.69 -12.64
C HIS A 163 4.64 -3.65 -12.85
N PRO A 164 4.20 -4.41 -11.83
CA PRO A 164 2.96 -5.17 -11.93
C PRO A 164 1.78 -4.22 -12.07
N VAL A 165 1.07 -4.30 -13.20
CA VAL A 165 -0.13 -3.49 -13.46
C VAL A 165 -1.30 -4.01 -12.62
N LEU A 166 -1.80 -3.17 -11.72
CA LEU A 166 -3.02 -3.40 -10.96
C LEU A 166 -4.23 -3.20 -11.88
N VAL A 167 -4.92 -4.28 -12.24
CA VAL A 167 -6.16 -4.19 -13.02
C VAL A 167 -7.32 -3.87 -12.07
N MET A 168 -7.65 -2.59 -11.92
CA MET A 168 -8.87 -2.15 -11.23
C MET A 168 -10.08 -2.34 -12.14
N ARG A 169 -11.01 -3.23 -11.78
CA ARG A 169 -12.33 -3.30 -12.43
C ARG A 169 -13.35 -2.53 -11.58
N LYS A 170 -13.80 -1.39 -12.09
CA LYS A 170 -14.90 -0.60 -11.53
C LYS A 170 -16.21 -1.37 -11.68
N LYS A 171 -16.86 -1.72 -10.58
CA LYS A 171 -18.22 -2.28 -10.61
C LYS A 171 -19.19 -1.12 -10.77
N ILE A 172 -19.76 -0.96 -11.96
CA ILE A 172 -20.90 -0.07 -12.18
C ILE A 172 -22.12 -0.87 -11.70
N SER A 173 -22.72 -0.42 -10.60
CA SER A 173 -24.05 -0.86 -10.19
C SER A 173 -25.05 -0.35 -11.23
N SER A 174 -25.33 -1.16 -12.25
CA SER A 174 -26.49 -0.95 -13.12
C SER A 174 -27.72 -1.49 -12.39
N GLY A 175 -28.47 -0.60 -11.76
CA GLY A 175 -29.79 -0.89 -11.23
C GLY A 175 -30.79 -1.11 -12.37
N ARG A 176 -31.58 -2.17 -12.27
CA ARG A 176 -32.89 -2.27 -12.92
C ARG A 176 -33.95 -1.80 -11.96
#